data_AF-A0A3L6P1L3-F1
#
_entry.id   AF-A0A3L6P1L3-F1
#
_cell.length_a   1.000
_cell.length_b   1.000
_cell.length_c   1.000
_cell.angle_alpha   90.00
_cell.angle_beta   90.00
_cell.angle_gamma   90.00
#
_symmetry.space_group_name_H-M   'P 1'
#
loop_
_entity.id
_entity.type
_entity.pdbx_description
1 polymer ?
#
loop_
_entity_poly.entity_id
_entity_poly.type
_entity_poly.pdbx_seq_one_letter_code
_entity_poly.pdbx_strand_id
1 'polypeptide(L)'
;MAEDLVVGIDVGVSGTGVAYRRKGHAEVNILEWGIDMKDPKTPTRVFYNVHDQPPKLVGWGTEVPDDSVEHLKLHEWFKVDLGEVDGDNGQVKSLYRDFLTSLYGELSTKRFTPASLGGKNFEEAEVLFLFSVPAIWDPAVVRDFTQLVCDSGFERVGLHSVRVTMTEPQAVAAYEICVPNLDYQLKDKRDLLVRDIEDVAWDLRNSNRFRICKHEFNPDKFRDLTFNISFKTSARDDSRDPPPPPSFVLAG
;
A
#
# COMPACT_ATOMS: atom_id res chain seq x y z
N MET A 1 -19.94 -7.38 2.59
CA MET A 1 -19.71 -8.16 1.35
C MET A 1 -18.20 -8.26 1.20
N ALA A 2 -17.68 -9.35 0.63
CA ALA A 2 -16.22 -9.50 0.44
C ALA A 2 -15.82 -8.85 -0.89
N GLU A 3 -14.78 -8.02 -0.85
CA GLU A 3 -14.23 -7.25 -1.97
C GLU A 3 -13.84 -8.20 -3.12
N ASP A 4 -14.08 -7.78 -4.37
CA ASP A 4 -13.70 -8.56 -5.56
C ASP A 4 -12.18 -8.55 -5.77
N LEU A 5 -11.54 -7.42 -5.42
CA LEU A 5 -10.10 -7.21 -5.49
C LEU A 5 -9.62 -6.36 -4.31
N VAL A 6 -8.54 -6.80 -3.65
CA VAL A 6 -7.80 -5.97 -2.68
C VAL A 6 -6.42 -5.70 -3.26
N VAL A 7 -6.01 -4.43 -3.31
CA VAL A 7 -4.74 -3.98 -3.89
C VAL A 7 -3.95 -3.21 -2.84
N GLY A 8 -2.76 -3.71 -2.48
CA GLY A 8 -1.79 -3.01 -1.64
C GLY A 8 -0.77 -2.25 -2.49
N ILE A 9 -0.54 -0.98 -2.17
CA ILE A 9 0.36 -0.08 -2.90
C ILE A 9 1.35 0.57 -1.93
N ASP A 10 2.64 0.37 -2.18
CA ASP A 10 3.76 1.07 -1.52
C ASP A 10 4.37 2.05 -2.52
N VAL A 11 3.99 3.33 -2.43
CA VAL A 11 4.59 4.39 -3.26
C VAL A 11 5.91 4.80 -2.64
N GLY A 12 7.01 4.15 -2.97
CA GLY A 12 8.33 4.47 -2.42
C GLY A 12 8.91 5.79 -2.95
N VAL A 13 10.09 6.15 -2.46
CA VAL A 13 10.83 7.34 -2.95
C VAL A 13 11.33 7.13 -4.37
N SER A 14 11.89 5.94 -4.63
CA SER A 14 12.50 5.59 -5.91
C SER A 14 11.69 4.58 -6.72
N GLY A 15 10.89 3.76 -6.05
CA GLY A 15 10.12 2.70 -6.71
C GLY A 15 8.83 2.38 -5.97
N THR A 16 7.79 2.10 -6.73
CA THR A 16 6.44 1.79 -6.29
C THR A 16 6.18 0.30 -6.46
N GLY A 17 5.80 -0.37 -5.37
CA GLY A 17 5.38 -1.78 -5.38
C GLY A 17 3.87 -1.89 -5.36
N VAL A 18 3.33 -2.89 -6.07
CA VAL A 18 1.90 -3.20 -6.06
C VAL A 18 1.72 -4.70 -5.83
N ALA A 19 0.89 -5.06 -4.87
CA ALA A 19 0.47 -6.43 -4.61
C ALA A 19 -1.05 -6.50 -4.59
N TYR A 20 -1.65 -7.64 -4.95
CA TYR A 20 -3.09 -7.76 -5.00
C TYR A 20 -3.58 -9.16 -4.68
N ARG A 21 -4.82 -9.26 -4.23
CA ARG A 21 -5.52 -10.52 -3.99
C ARG A 21 -6.92 -10.44 -4.57
N ARG A 22 -7.29 -11.47 -5.32
CA ARG A 22 -8.63 -11.63 -5.89
C ARG A 22 -9.56 -12.37 -4.94
N LYS A 23 -10.84 -12.10 -5.02
CA LYS A 23 -11.86 -12.84 -4.27
C LYS A 23 -11.83 -14.34 -4.57
N GLY A 24 -11.94 -15.15 -3.53
CA GLY A 24 -11.84 -16.60 -3.64
C GLY A 24 -10.42 -17.11 -3.92
N HIS A 25 -9.46 -16.21 -4.15
CA HIS A 25 -8.05 -16.56 -4.21
C HIS A 25 -7.39 -16.27 -2.88
N ALA A 26 -6.71 -17.30 -2.42
CA ALA A 26 -6.02 -17.29 -1.16
C ALA A 26 -4.71 -16.47 -1.30
N GLU A 27 -3.96 -16.71 -2.37
CA GLU A 27 -2.63 -16.17 -2.61
C GLU A 27 -2.62 -14.66 -2.92
N VAL A 28 -1.64 -13.95 -2.34
CA VAL A 28 -1.34 -12.56 -2.69
C VAL A 28 -0.37 -12.57 -3.88
N ASN A 29 -0.68 -11.85 -4.94
CA ASN A 29 0.14 -11.75 -6.13
C ASN A 29 0.93 -10.44 -6.10
N ILE A 30 2.19 -10.47 -6.51
CA ILE A 30 2.98 -9.25 -6.73
C ILE A 30 2.81 -8.85 -8.19
N LEU A 31 2.54 -7.58 -8.44
CA LEU A 31 2.50 -7.05 -9.79
C LEU A 31 3.94 -6.76 -10.24
N GLU A 32 4.36 -7.46 -11.29
CA GLU A 32 5.68 -7.29 -11.89
C GLU A 32 5.63 -6.27 -13.05
N TRP A 33 6.76 -5.63 -13.28
CA TRP A 33 6.96 -4.50 -14.18
C TRP A 33 8.11 -4.77 -15.15
N GLY A 34 8.30 -3.84 -16.09
CA GLY A 34 9.32 -3.96 -17.12
C GLY A 34 8.87 -4.82 -18.30
N ILE A 35 9.71 -4.85 -19.35
CA ILE A 35 9.43 -5.58 -20.59
C ILE A 35 9.45 -7.10 -20.35
N ASP A 36 10.33 -7.56 -19.46
CA ASP A 36 10.46 -8.98 -19.13
C ASP A 36 9.59 -9.42 -17.95
N MET A 37 8.83 -8.49 -17.35
CA MET A 37 7.91 -8.73 -16.23
C MET A 37 8.61 -9.41 -15.05
N LYS A 38 9.82 -8.95 -14.70
CA LYS A 38 10.58 -9.45 -13.55
C LYS A 38 10.83 -8.42 -12.47
N ASP A 39 10.60 -7.14 -12.76
CA ASP A 39 10.85 -6.09 -11.79
C ASP A 39 9.69 -6.04 -10.79
N PRO A 40 9.92 -6.23 -9.49
CA PRO A 40 8.84 -6.21 -8.50
C PRO A 40 8.31 -4.80 -8.21
N LYS A 41 8.93 -3.77 -8.79
CA LYS A 41 8.58 -2.35 -8.60
C LYS A 41 8.71 -1.57 -9.90
N THR A 42 7.81 -0.62 -10.12
CA THR A 42 7.96 0.42 -11.15
C THR A 42 8.68 1.63 -10.58
N PRO A 43 9.54 2.34 -11.32
CA PRO A 43 10.14 3.58 -10.84
C PRO A 43 9.11 4.63 -10.41
N THR A 44 9.36 5.34 -9.32
CA THR A 44 8.49 6.45 -8.87
C THR A 44 8.94 7.74 -9.56
N ARG A 45 8.53 7.91 -10.82
CA ARG A 45 8.99 9.02 -11.67
C ARG A 45 7.97 9.43 -12.74
N VAL A 46 8.10 10.67 -13.18
CA VAL A 46 7.32 11.26 -14.28
C VAL A 46 8.21 12.10 -15.20
N PHE A 47 7.85 12.15 -16.48
CA PHE A 47 8.55 12.89 -17.52
C PHE A 47 7.63 13.97 -18.09
N TYR A 48 8.13 15.20 -18.18
CA TYR A 48 7.42 16.30 -18.82
C TYR A 48 8.19 16.81 -20.03
N ASN A 49 7.47 17.20 -21.07
CA ASN A 49 7.99 18.12 -22.07
C ASN A 49 7.82 19.55 -21.54
N VAL A 50 8.93 20.26 -21.31
CA VAL A 50 8.90 21.63 -20.76
C VAL A 50 8.73 22.72 -21.80
N HIS A 51 8.78 22.38 -23.09
CA HIS A 51 8.52 23.31 -24.18
C HIS A 51 7.02 23.53 -24.39
N ASP A 52 6.19 22.56 -24.03
CA ASP A 52 4.73 22.73 -23.99
C ASP A 52 4.33 23.76 -22.92
N GLN A 53 3.30 24.56 -23.21
CA GLN A 53 2.76 25.57 -22.29
C GLN A 53 1.25 25.35 -22.07
N PRO A 54 0.84 24.80 -20.92
CA PRO A 54 1.67 24.37 -19.78
C PRO A 54 2.50 23.10 -20.08
N PRO A 55 3.58 22.83 -19.31
CA PRO A 55 4.36 21.60 -19.46
C PRO A 55 3.47 20.36 -19.43
N LYS A 56 3.73 19.43 -20.35
CA LYS A 56 2.86 18.27 -20.57
C LYS A 56 3.53 16.98 -20.10
N LEU A 57 2.78 16.15 -19.37
CA LEU A 57 3.20 14.78 -19.03
C LEU A 57 3.33 13.94 -20.31
N VAL A 58 4.50 13.34 -20.52
CA VAL A 58 4.81 12.52 -21.70
C VAL A 58 5.27 11.10 -21.37
N GLY A 59 5.47 10.80 -20.08
CA GLY A 59 5.73 9.43 -19.64
C GLY A 59 5.78 9.32 -18.12
N TRP A 60 5.72 8.09 -17.60
CA TRP A 60 5.84 7.79 -16.17
C TRP A 60 6.40 6.38 -15.94
N GLY A 61 6.91 6.12 -14.74
CA GLY A 61 7.31 4.77 -14.34
C GLY A 61 8.34 4.12 -15.25
N THR A 62 8.01 2.97 -15.83
CA THR A 62 8.87 2.23 -16.78
C THR A 62 8.86 2.81 -18.19
N GLU A 63 7.97 3.75 -18.50
CA GLU A 63 7.91 4.35 -19.83
C GLU A 63 9.18 5.15 -20.11
N VAL A 64 9.72 4.96 -21.31
CA VAL A 64 10.83 5.74 -21.84
C VAL A 64 10.22 6.63 -22.92
N PRO A 65 10.18 7.96 -22.73
CA PRO A 65 9.71 8.86 -23.77
C PRO A 65 10.52 8.68 -25.06
N ASP A 66 9.89 8.87 -26.21
CA ASP A 66 10.55 8.78 -27.51
C ASP A 66 11.74 9.76 -27.60
N ASP A 67 12.86 9.32 -28.16
CA ASP A 67 14.07 10.13 -28.33
C ASP A 67 13.83 11.41 -29.17
N SER A 68 12.75 11.45 -29.95
CA SER A 68 12.30 12.63 -30.69
C SER A 68 11.64 13.71 -29.81
N VAL A 69 11.31 13.40 -28.55
CA VAL A 69 10.80 14.39 -27.60
C VAL A 69 11.97 15.23 -27.08
N GLU A 70 12.14 16.39 -27.69
CA GLU A 70 13.10 17.39 -27.20
C GLU A 70 12.63 18.02 -25.87
N HIS A 71 13.58 18.52 -25.08
CA HIS A 71 13.31 19.24 -23.82
C HIS A 71 12.54 18.42 -22.76
N LEU A 72 12.89 17.15 -22.62
CA LEU A 72 12.40 16.31 -21.53
C LEU A 72 12.98 16.74 -20.18
N LYS A 73 12.10 16.85 -19.18
CA LYS A 73 12.46 16.99 -17.78
C LYS A 73 11.95 15.79 -16.99
N LEU A 74 12.89 15.07 -16.39
CA LEU A 74 12.64 13.97 -15.47
C LEU A 74 12.44 14.52 -14.05
N HIS A 75 11.37 14.07 -13.39
CA HIS A 75 11.13 14.31 -11.98
C HIS A 75 11.11 12.97 -11.22
N GLU A 76 12.02 12.85 -10.25
CA GLU A 76 12.17 11.70 -9.36
C GLU A 76 12.24 12.18 -7.91
N TRP A 77 12.02 11.26 -6.98
CA TRP A 77 12.18 11.46 -5.54
C TRP A 77 11.30 12.54 -4.91
N PHE A 78 10.31 13.06 -5.65
CA PHE A 78 9.33 14.06 -5.17
C PHE A 78 8.52 13.60 -3.94
N LYS A 79 8.61 12.32 -3.53
CA LYS A 79 8.13 11.83 -2.23
C LYS A 79 8.80 12.50 -1.03
N VAL A 80 10.09 12.84 -1.15
CA VAL A 80 10.85 13.43 -0.03
C VAL A 80 10.41 14.85 0.28
N ASP A 81 9.86 15.55 -0.72
CA ASP A 81 9.47 16.95 -0.62
C ASP A 81 8.00 17.13 -0.23
N LEU A 82 7.21 16.05 -0.15
CA LEU A 82 5.79 16.15 0.19
C LEU A 82 5.62 16.48 1.68
N GLY A 83 5.06 17.66 1.95
CA GLY A 83 4.83 18.13 3.32
C GLY A 83 5.98 18.95 3.90
N GLU A 84 7.08 19.12 3.16
CA GLU A 84 8.16 20.01 3.56
C GLU A 84 7.68 21.46 3.56
N VAL A 85 8.04 22.21 4.61
CA VAL A 85 7.57 23.59 4.84
C VAL A 85 8.14 24.56 3.80
N ASP A 86 9.38 24.32 3.38
CA ASP A 86 10.11 25.16 2.42
C ASP A 86 9.96 24.68 0.96
N GLY A 87 9.25 23.57 0.74
CA GLY A 87 9.04 22.99 -0.59
C GLY A 87 7.94 23.67 -1.39
N ASP A 88 8.04 23.64 -2.73
CA ASP A 88 6.92 23.96 -3.62
C ASP A 88 5.88 22.83 -3.55
N ASN A 89 5.08 22.85 -2.48
CA ASN A 89 4.02 21.88 -2.23
C ASN A 89 3.00 21.85 -3.39
N GLY A 90 2.85 22.93 -4.16
CA GLY A 90 1.97 22.95 -5.34
C GLY A 90 2.51 22.05 -6.44
N GLN A 91 3.78 22.23 -6.80
CA GLN A 91 4.46 21.40 -7.80
C GLN A 91 4.54 19.93 -7.36
N VAL A 92 4.96 19.66 -6.13
CA VAL A 92 5.09 18.28 -5.61
C VAL A 92 3.74 17.55 -5.65
N LYS A 93 2.66 18.21 -5.21
CA LYS A 93 1.30 17.65 -5.28
C LYS A 93 0.87 17.38 -6.72
N SER A 94 1.27 18.22 -7.68
CA SER A 94 0.99 17.99 -9.11
C SER A 94 1.72 16.76 -9.65
N LEU A 95 3.02 16.61 -9.32
CA LEU A 95 3.81 15.44 -9.72
C LEU A 95 3.20 14.15 -9.15
N TYR A 96 2.79 14.17 -7.89
CA TYR A 96 2.08 13.06 -7.25
C TYR A 96 0.78 12.73 -7.95
N ARG A 97 -0.05 13.74 -8.24
CA ARG A 97 -1.34 13.54 -8.91
C ARG A 97 -1.13 12.89 -10.27
N ASP A 98 -0.17 13.37 -11.05
CA ASP A 98 0.11 12.83 -12.39
C ASP A 98 0.65 11.39 -12.31
N PHE A 99 1.58 11.12 -11.39
CA PHE A 99 2.07 9.76 -11.15
C PHE A 99 0.95 8.80 -10.73
N LEU A 100 0.14 9.18 -9.75
CA LEU A 100 -0.95 8.35 -9.22
C LEU A 100 -2.06 8.14 -10.26
N THR A 101 -2.38 9.17 -11.06
CA THR A 101 -3.37 9.06 -12.14
C THR A 101 -2.88 8.08 -13.21
N SER A 102 -1.60 8.16 -13.59
CA SER A 102 -1.01 7.21 -14.55
C SER A 102 -0.97 5.79 -13.99
N LEU A 103 -0.62 5.62 -12.71
CA LEU A 103 -0.65 4.33 -12.04
C LEU A 103 -2.07 3.74 -12.02
N TYR A 104 -3.07 4.54 -11.62
CA TYR A 104 -4.47 4.09 -11.66
C TYR A 104 -4.90 3.70 -13.08
N GLY A 105 -4.56 4.52 -14.08
CA GLY A 105 -4.84 4.25 -15.49
C GLY A 105 -4.26 2.92 -15.95
N GLU A 106 -2.99 2.64 -15.64
CA GLU A 106 -2.33 1.37 -15.94
C GLU A 106 -3.03 0.18 -15.26
N LEU A 107 -3.34 0.31 -13.96
CA LEU A 107 -3.99 -0.75 -13.19
C LEU A 107 -5.38 -1.08 -13.75
N SER A 108 -6.19 -0.05 -13.98
CA SER A 108 -7.58 -0.17 -14.45
C SER A 108 -7.71 -0.62 -15.91
N THR A 109 -6.82 -0.15 -16.79
CA THR A 109 -6.96 -0.39 -18.24
C THR A 109 -6.11 -1.54 -18.76
N LYS A 110 -4.95 -1.82 -18.13
CA LYS A 110 -3.99 -2.81 -18.64
C LYS A 110 -3.81 -4.02 -17.73
N ARG A 111 -3.83 -3.83 -16.41
CA ARG A 111 -3.46 -4.91 -15.47
C ARG A 111 -4.65 -5.73 -14.99
N PHE A 112 -5.72 -5.08 -14.56
CA PHE A 112 -6.89 -5.76 -13.99
C PHE A 112 -8.01 -5.89 -15.02
N THR A 113 -7.84 -6.86 -15.93
CA THR A 113 -8.80 -7.14 -17.01
C THR A 113 -10.04 -7.90 -16.50
N PRO A 114 -11.15 -7.94 -17.25
CA PRO A 114 -12.34 -8.69 -16.85
C PRO A 114 -12.08 -10.17 -16.60
N ALA A 115 -11.13 -10.78 -17.31
CA ALA A 115 -10.73 -12.17 -17.07
C ALA A 115 -10.17 -12.38 -15.65
N SER A 116 -9.46 -11.38 -15.10
CA SER A 116 -8.92 -11.42 -13.74
C SER A 116 -9.97 -11.11 -12.66
N LEU A 117 -11.12 -10.56 -13.04
CA LEU A 117 -12.18 -10.06 -12.15
C LEU A 117 -13.50 -10.84 -12.30
N GLY A 118 -13.43 -12.09 -12.76
CA GLY A 118 -14.61 -12.96 -12.89
C GLY A 118 -15.63 -12.47 -13.91
N GLY A 119 -15.17 -11.79 -14.97
CA GLY A 119 -15.99 -11.27 -16.06
C GLY A 119 -16.48 -9.83 -15.89
N LYS A 120 -16.22 -9.19 -14.73
CA LYS A 120 -16.59 -7.80 -14.48
C LYS A 120 -15.58 -6.83 -15.09
N ASN A 121 -16.04 -5.68 -15.59
CA ASN A 121 -15.12 -4.58 -15.88
C ASN A 121 -14.55 -4.01 -14.58
N PHE A 122 -13.41 -3.32 -14.66
CA PHE A 122 -12.71 -2.81 -13.49
C PHE A 122 -13.59 -1.83 -12.68
N GLU A 123 -14.36 -1.01 -13.39
CA GLU A 123 -15.27 -0.01 -12.84
C GLU A 123 -16.49 -0.63 -12.12
N GLU A 124 -16.82 -1.88 -12.45
CA GLU A 124 -17.94 -2.63 -11.88
C GLU A 124 -17.50 -3.54 -10.71
N ALA A 125 -16.19 -3.70 -10.51
CA ALA A 125 -15.62 -4.50 -9.44
C ALA A 125 -15.59 -3.72 -8.12
N GLU A 126 -15.85 -4.42 -7.01
CA GLU A 126 -15.63 -3.87 -5.66
C GLU A 126 -14.12 -3.96 -5.33
N VAL A 127 -13.42 -2.82 -5.43
CA VAL A 127 -11.96 -2.75 -5.27
C VAL A 127 -11.61 -1.98 -3.99
N LEU A 128 -10.79 -2.58 -3.14
CA LEU A 128 -10.21 -1.92 -1.98
C LEU A 128 -8.72 -1.66 -2.21
N PHE A 129 -8.35 -0.39 -2.25
CA PHE A 129 -6.95 0.04 -2.30
C PHE A 129 -6.43 0.33 -0.90
N LEU A 130 -5.30 -0.28 -0.56
CA LEU A 130 -4.57 -0.09 0.68
C LEU A 130 -3.24 0.59 0.38
N PHE A 131 -3.01 1.77 0.93
CA PHE A 131 -1.74 2.48 0.79
C PHE A 131 -0.96 2.47 2.11
N SER A 132 0.36 2.38 1.99
CA SER A 132 1.27 2.62 3.11
C SER A 132 1.96 3.98 2.99
N VAL A 133 2.30 4.58 4.14
CA VAL A 133 2.95 5.90 4.22
C VAL A 133 4.17 5.89 5.15
N PRO A 134 5.16 6.78 4.98
CA PRO A 134 6.27 6.88 5.91
C PRO A 134 5.78 7.12 7.35
N ALA A 135 6.37 6.41 8.32
CA ALA A 135 6.04 6.60 9.73
C ALA A 135 6.43 7.99 10.28
N ILE A 136 7.22 8.75 9.51
CA ILE A 136 7.67 10.10 9.85
C ILE A 136 6.72 11.20 9.38
N TRP A 137 5.75 10.88 8.51
CA TRP A 137 4.80 11.88 8.03
C TRP A 137 3.84 12.26 9.15
N ASP A 138 3.62 13.57 9.31
CA ASP A 138 2.60 14.05 10.22
C ASP A 138 1.18 13.76 9.68
N PRO A 139 0.16 13.75 10.55
CA PRO A 139 -1.20 13.45 10.14
C PRO A 139 -1.78 14.40 9.08
N ALA A 140 -1.30 15.64 8.93
CA ALA A 140 -1.75 16.54 7.88
C ALA A 140 -1.21 16.12 6.51
N VAL A 141 0.06 15.73 6.42
CA VAL A 141 0.65 15.18 5.20
C VAL A 141 -0.02 13.87 4.79
N VAL A 142 -0.36 13.01 5.75
CA VAL A 142 -1.12 11.78 5.46
C VAL A 142 -2.50 12.09 4.89
N ARG A 143 -3.21 13.11 5.42
CA ARG A 143 -4.51 13.54 4.88
C ARG A 143 -4.38 14.11 3.47
N ASP A 144 -3.37 14.95 3.23
CA ASP A 144 -3.10 15.53 1.92
C ASP A 144 -2.77 14.44 0.89
N PHE A 145 -1.95 13.46 1.26
CA PHE A 145 -1.66 12.30 0.41
C PHE A 145 -2.91 11.46 0.15
N THR A 146 -3.74 11.22 1.16
CA THR A 146 -5.02 10.50 1.01
C THR A 146 -5.91 11.21 -0.01
N GLN A 147 -6.05 12.53 0.09
CA GLN A 147 -6.85 13.31 -0.86
C GLN A 147 -6.29 13.21 -2.28
N LEU A 148 -4.96 13.27 -2.45
CA LEU A 148 -4.32 13.09 -3.76
C LEU A 148 -4.65 11.73 -4.38
N VAL A 149 -4.59 10.65 -3.59
CA VAL A 149 -4.95 9.30 -4.06
C VAL A 149 -6.40 9.27 -4.53
N CYS A 150 -7.33 9.82 -3.74
CA CYS A 150 -8.76 9.87 -4.11
C CYS A 150 -8.96 10.66 -5.42
N ASP A 151 -8.36 11.86 -5.51
CA ASP A 151 -8.47 12.76 -6.66
C ASP A 151 -7.87 12.16 -7.95
N SER A 152 -6.87 11.29 -7.81
CA SER A 152 -6.21 10.58 -8.91
C SER A 152 -7.01 9.40 -9.48
N GLY A 153 -8.20 9.13 -8.93
CA GLY A 153 -9.16 8.18 -9.51
C GLY A 153 -9.46 6.96 -8.66
N PHE A 154 -8.66 6.67 -7.63
CA PHE A 154 -8.78 5.45 -6.82
C PHE A 154 -10.07 5.34 -5.99
N GLU A 155 -10.81 6.43 -5.80
CA GLU A 155 -12.13 6.43 -5.12
C GLU A 155 -13.22 7.14 -5.94
N ARG A 156 -12.91 7.53 -7.19
CA ARG A 156 -13.82 8.32 -8.02
C ARG A 156 -14.77 7.46 -8.85
N VAL A 157 -14.44 6.19 -9.08
CA VAL A 157 -15.12 5.33 -10.04
C VAL A 157 -15.78 4.14 -9.34
N GLY A 158 -17.10 4.00 -9.53
CA GLY A 158 -17.84 2.79 -9.18
C GLY A 158 -17.81 2.42 -7.69
N LEU A 159 -17.39 1.18 -7.41
CA LEU A 159 -17.37 0.57 -6.08
C LEU A 159 -15.95 0.50 -5.49
N HIS A 160 -15.12 1.49 -5.81
CA HIS A 160 -13.74 1.55 -5.32
C HIS A 160 -13.67 2.31 -4.00
N SER A 161 -12.75 1.88 -3.12
CA SER A 161 -12.51 2.54 -1.84
C SER A 161 -11.02 2.58 -1.52
N VAL A 162 -10.60 3.61 -0.79
CA VAL A 162 -9.21 3.85 -0.42
C VAL A 162 -9.05 3.78 1.10
N ARG A 163 -7.98 3.15 1.56
CA ARG A 163 -7.55 3.16 2.96
C ARG A 163 -6.06 3.41 3.06
N VAL A 164 -5.70 4.52 3.69
CA VAL A 164 -4.32 4.85 4.07
C VAL A 164 -4.17 4.56 5.57
N THR A 165 -4.04 3.29 5.92
CA THR A 165 -4.20 2.83 7.32
C THR A 165 -2.91 2.38 7.98
N MET A 166 -1.82 2.24 7.23
CA MET A 166 -0.59 1.67 7.74
C MET A 166 0.61 2.52 7.37
N THR A 167 1.55 2.61 8.30
CA THR A 167 2.88 3.07 7.97
C THR A 167 3.64 1.97 7.21
N GLU A 168 4.64 2.35 6.42
CA GLU A 168 5.53 1.40 5.72
C GLU A 168 6.07 0.29 6.64
N PRO A 169 6.61 0.56 7.86
CA PRO A 169 7.08 -0.51 8.75
C PRO A 169 5.94 -1.40 9.28
N GLN A 170 4.74 -0.86 9.51
CA GLN A 170 3.57 -1.68 9.87
C GLN A 170 3.17 -2.60 8.71
N ALA A 171 3.22 -2.12 7.46
CA ALA A 171 2.90 -2.94 6.30
C ALA A 171 3.88 -4.12 6.15
N VAL A 172 5.17 -3.88 6.39
CA VAL A 172 6.20 -4.94 6.45
C VAL A 172 5.91 -5.91 7.60
N ALA A 173 5.58 -5.40 8.80
CA ALA A 173 5.23 -6.25 9.94
C ALA A 173 4.03 -7.16 9.64
N ALA A 174 2.95 -6.62 9.04
CA ALA A 174 1.80 -7.41 8.63
C ALA A 174 2.17 -8.50 7.62
N TYR A 175 3.04 -8.19 6.66
CA TYR A 175 3.53 -9.17 5.69
C TYR A 175 4.28 -10.31 6.39
N GLU A 176 5.25 -9.99 7.25
CA GLU A 176 6.08 -10.98 7.96
C GLU A 176 5.25 -11.87 8.91
N ILE A 177 4.22 -11.31 9.56
CA ILE A 177 3.32 -12.07 10.43
C ILE A 177 2.43 -13.00 9.60
N CYS A 178 1.92 -12.51 8.46
CA CYS A 178 0.90 -13.20 7.69
C CYS A 178 1.47 -14.23 6.70
N VAL A 179 2.77 -14.25 6.42
CA VAL A 179 3.39 -15.17 5.44
C VAL A 179 4.06 -16.37 6.16
N PRO A 180 3.54 -17.60 6.01
CA PRO A 180 4.02 -18.78 6.75
C PRO A 180 5.45 -19.27 6.51
N ASN A 181 6.19 -18.74 5.53
CA ASN A 181 7.54 -19.23 5.15
C ASN A 181 8.66 -18.19 5.39
N LEU A 182 8.91 -17.83 6.65
CA LEU A 182 10.19 -17.23 7.02
C LEU A 182 11.01 -18.16 7.91
N ASP A 183 12.18 -18.53 7.39
CA ASP A 183 13.28 -19.11 8.12
C ASP A 183 13.88 -18.04 9.06
N TYR A 184 13.17 -17.72 10.15
CA TYR A 184 13.73 -16.86 11.20
C TYR A 184 13.11 -17.09 12.58
N GLN A 185 13.93 -16.84 13.59
CA GLN A 185 13.74 -16.93 15.04
C GLN A 185 12.61 -16.04 15.63
N LEU A 186 11.58 -15.71 14.86
CA LEU A 186 10.30 -15.23 15.38
C LEU A 186 9.39 -16.39 15.82
N LYS A 187 9.74 -17.65 15.51
CA LYS A 187 9.03 -18.84 16.03
C LYS A 187 8.97 -18.87 17.56
N ASP A 188 10.04 -18.49 18.27
CA ASP A 188 10.06 -18.42 19.74
C ASP A 188 9.20 -17.27 20.31
N LYS A 189 8.76 -16.34 19.46
CA LYS A 189 7.82 -15.29 19.82
C LYS A 189 6.46 -15.45 19.13
N ARG A 190 6.20 -16.49 18.32
CA ARG A 190 4.90 -16.66 17.63
C ARG A 190 3.73 -16.76 18.61
N ASP A 191 3.98 -17.30 19.80
CA ASP A 191 2.99 -17.36 20.88
C ASP A 191 2.84 -16.02 21.66
N LEU A 192 3.76 -15.07 21.45
CA LEU A 192 3.72 -13.69 21.99
C LEU A 192 3.31 -12.64 20.93
N LEU A 193 3.47 -12.95 19.64
CA LEU A 193 3.25 -12.08 18.46
C LEU A 193 1.79 -11.88 18.07
N VAL A 194 0.86 -12.37 18.89
CA VAL A 194 -0.57 -12.00 18.80
C VAL A 194 -0.80 -10.57 19.32
N ARG A 195 0.20 -9.94 19.96
CA ARG A 195 0.11 -8.59 20.51
C ARG A 195 0.93 -7.60 19.69
N ASP A 196 0.19 -6.79 18.95
CA ASP A 196 0.56 -5.48 18.44
C ASP A 196 1.49 -5.40 17.23
N ILE A 197 0.89 -5.07 16.09
CA ILE A 197 1.59 -4.69 14.87
C ILE A 197 2.53 -3.49 15.10
N GLU A 198 2.23 -2.66 16.10
CA GLU A 198 3.05 -1.53 16.50
C GLU A 198 4.40 -1.97 17.09
N ASP A 199 4.43 -3.03 17.91
CA ASP A 199 5.66 -3.53 18.51
C ASP A 199 6.60 -4.11 17.46
N VAL A 200 6.05 -4.87 16.48
CA VAL A 200 6.84 -5.41 15.37
C VAL A 200 7.31 -4.30 14.44
N ALA A 201 6.45 -3.31 14.15
CA ALA A 201 6.83 -2.14 13.35
C ALA A 201 7.94 -1.33 14.05
N TRP A 202 7.88 -1.19 15.38
CA TRP A 202 8.89 -0.53 16.19
C TRP A 202 10.23 -1.27 16.16
N ASP A 203 10.24 -2.59 16.33
CA ASP A 203 11.45 -3.43 16.25
C ASP A 203 12.07 -3.40 14.83
N LEU A 204 11.23 -3.42 13.78
CA LEU A 204 11.69 -3.30 12.39
C LEU A 204 12.32 -1.93 12.13
N ARG A 205 11.69 -0.85 12.60
CA ARG A 205 12.19 0.53 12.44
C ARG A 205 13.57 0.73 13.09
N ASN A 206 13.81 0.11 14.24
CA ASN A 206 15.04 0.27 15.01
C ASN A 206 16.15 -0.73 14.61
N SER A 207 15.91 -1.59 13.61
CA SER A 207 16.90 -2.54 13.12
C SER A 207 17.25 -2.30 11.64
N ASN A 208 18.41 -2.79 11.18
CA ASN A 208 18.77 -2.80 9.76
C ASN A 208 17.80 -3.64 8.89
N ARG A 209 16.83 -4.34 9.51
CA ARG A 209 15.91 -5.25 8.82
C ARG A 209 14.81 -4.55 8.05
N PHE A 210 14.34 -3.38 8.48
CA PHE A 210 13.39 -2.61 7.67
C PHE A 210 13.98 -2.34 6.27
N ARG A 211 15.27 -1.98 6.23
CA ARG A 211 15.98 -1.76 4.96
C ARG A 211 16.14 -3.06 4.17
N ILE A 212 16.44 -4.19 4.81
CA ILE A 212 16.54 -5.49 4.15
C ILE A 212 15.17 -5.93 3.59
N CYS A 213 14.11 -6.00 4.39
CA CYS A 213 12.77 -6.40 3.96
C CYS A 213 12.16 -5.45 2.92
N LYS A 214 12.42 -4.14 2.99
CA LYS A 214 11.95 -3.15 2.00
C LYS A 214 12.60 -3.35 0.61
N HIS A 215 13.82 -3.89 0.58
CA HIS A 215 14.63 -4.05 -0.64
C HIS A 215 14.78 -5.51 -1.13
N GLU A 216 14.58 -6.53 -0.28
CA GLU A 216 14.65 -7.96 -0.61
C GLU A 216 13.32 -8.55 -1.13
N PHE A 217 12.59 -7.83 -1.99
CA PHE A 217 11.49 -8.44 -2.75
C PHE A 217 12.05 -9.53 -3.68
N ASN A 218 12.29 -10.72 -3.14
CA ASN A 218 12.92 -11.84 -3.82
C ASN A 218 11.86 -12.87 -4.23
N PRO A 219 11.66 -13.14 -5.53
CA PRO A 219 10.61 -14.02 -6.05
C PRO A 219 10.77 -15.51 -5.67
N ASP A 220 11.93 -15.93 -5.17
CA ASP A 220 12.22 -17.36 -4.89
C ASP A 220 11.51 -17.94 -3.65
N LYS A 221 10.82 -17.13 -2.84
CA LYS A 221 10.16 -17.59 -1.59
C LYS A 221 8.66 -17.88 -1.71
N PHE A 222 8.08 -17.77 -2.90
CA PHE A 222 6.62 -17.68 -3.09
C PHE A 222 5.86 -19.00 -3.27
N ARG A 223 6.51 -20.17 -3.13
CA ARG A 223 5.97 -21.41 -3.71
C ARG A 223 4.85 -22.14 -2.98
N ASP A 224 4.42 -21.75 -1.78
CA ASP A 224 3.53 -22.64 -0.99
C ASP A 224 2.46 -21.91 -0.15
N LEU A 225 1.49 -21.13 -0.66
CA LEU A 225 0.54 -20.48 0.27
C LEU A 225 -0.92 -20.28 -0.17
N THR A 226 -1.80 -21.18 0.28
CA THR A 226 -3.25 -20.98 0.37
C THR A 226 -3.64 -20.32 1.71
N PHE A 227 -4.31 -19.16 1.69
CA PHE A 227 -4.84 -18.43 2.84
C PHE A 227 -6.33 -18.71 3.15
N ASN A 228 -6.66 -18.86 4.43
CA ASN A 228 -8.04 -18.82 4.93
C ASN A 228 -8.07 -17.80 6.09
N ILE A 229 -8.80 -16.69 5.92
CA ILE A 229 -8.89 -15.62 6.93
C ILE A 229 -10.27 -15.64 7.55
N SER A 230 -10.38 -16.04 8.81
CA SER A 230 -11.62 -15.89 9.59
C SER A 230 -11.72 -14.47 10.14
N PHE A 231 -12.72 -13.73 9.67
CA PHE A 231 -13.16 -12.50 10.33
C PHE A 231 -13.83 -12.88 11.66
N LYS A 232 -13.27 -12.47 12.80
CA LYS A 232 -14.02 -12.45 14.06
C LYS A 232 -15.04 -11.32 13.98
N THR A 233 -16.29 -11.67 13.79
CA THR A 233 -17.43 -10.79 14.07
C THR A 233 -17.42 -10.46 15.56
N SER A 234 -17.32 -9.18 15.90
CA SER A 234 -17.43 -8.73 17.28
C SER A 234 -18.88 -8.88 17.75
N ALA A 235 -19.21 -10.01 18.36
CA ALA A 235 -20.35 -10.12 19.25
C ALA A 235 -19.84 -9.91 20.68
N ARG A 236 -20.29 -8.82 21.31
CA ARG A 236 -20.28 -8.68 22.76
C ARG A 236 -21.17 -9.79 23.34
N ASP A 237 -20.59 -10.69 24.12
CA ASP A 237 -21.32 -11.53 25.09
C ASP A 237 -20.36 -11.89 26.24
N ASP A 238 -20.12 -10.92 27.12
CA ASP A 238 -19.57 -11.21 28.45
C ASP A 238 -20.74 -11.58 29.36
N SER A 239 -21.05 -12.87 29.42
CA SER A 239 -21.91 -13.43 30.47
C SER A 239 -21.20 -14.58 31.19
N ARG A 240 -20.60 -14.25 32.33
CA ARG A 240 -20.86 -14.84 33.67
C ARG A 240 -19.65 -14.63 34.60
N ASP A 241 -19.77 -13.65 35.48
CA ASP A 241 -19.83 -13.89 36.93
C ASP A 241 -20.18 -12.58 37.66
N PRO A 242 -21.10 -12.58 38.64
CA PRO A 242 -21.40 -11.38 39.42
C PRO A 242 -20.26 -11.09 40.42
N PRO A 243 -19.93 -9.82 40.67
CA PRO A 243 -18.94 -9.46 41.67
C PRO A 243 -19.44 -9.78 43.09
N PRO A 244 -18.56 -10.12 44.05
CA PRO A 244 -18.96 -10.42 45.42
C PRO A 244 -19.59 -9.19 46.09
N PRO A 245 -20.55 -9.37 47.02
CA PRO A 245 -21.20 -8.26 47.69
C PRO A 245 -20.22 -7.52 48.62
N PRO A 246 -20.29 -6.17 48.68
CA PRO A 246 -19.43 -5.38 49.54
C PRO A 246 -19.79 -5.55 51.01
N SER A 247 -18.81 -5.97 51.82
CA SER A 247 -18.89 -5.93 53.28
C SER A 247 -18.54 -4.52 53.79
N PHE A 248 -19.54 -3.78 54.26
CA PHE A 248 -19.31 -2.64 55.15
C PHE A 248 -20.05 -2.86 56.46
N VAL A 249 -19.26 -2.94 57.53
CA VAL A 249 -19.68 -2.94 58.92
C VAL A 249 -20.03 -1.50 59.31
N LEU A 250 -21.25 -1.28 59.80
CA LEU A 250 -21.65 -0.06 60.49
C LEU A 250 -21.43 -0.25 62.00
N ALA A 251 -20.56 0.58 62.58
CA ALA A 251 -20.54 0.99 63.99
C ALA A 251 -19.56 2.17 64.09
N GLY A 252 -19.86 3.32 64.69
CA GLY A 252 -21.05 3.88 65.33
C GLY A 252 -20.77 5.35 65.60
#